data_AF-A0AA39PWM8-F1
#
_entry.id   AF-A0AA39PWM8-F1
#
_cell.length_a   1.000
_cell.length_b   1.000
_cell.length_c   1.000
_cell.angle_alpha   90.00
_cell.angle_beta   90.00
_cell.angle_gamma   90.00
#
_symmetry.space_group_name_H-M   'P 1'
#
loop_
_entity.id
_entity.type
_entity.pdbx_description
1 polymer ?
#
loop_
_entity_poly.entity_id
_entity_poly.type
_entity_poly.pdbx_seq_one_letter_code
_entity_poly.pdbx_strand_id
1 'polypeptide(L)'
;MLPFVRSIVIESKPTRGIWDFTAGDCFLAVHDLIIRSQCHATLTHLAVYDALLGIGIFDILSELPLLMDLAFHFTRWYESCDSIIHDIIVALSSVIKGDASSGLCCLNPALTRFAVITSGPPDNGQGSIGFVCSHLASMVEARCDSPFNSLSRLSVTVQASSPGLDFPCMSDGVIARLADCRSFGHNIRVAGIG
;
A
#
# COMPACT_ATOMS: atom_id res chain seq x y z
N MET A 1 18.35 -0.85 -26.51
CA MET A 1 17.23 -0.14 -25.88
C MET A 1 16.66 -1.10 -24.84
N LEU A 2 16.87 -0.82 -23.55
CA LEU A 2 16.33 -1.68 -22.49
C LEU A 2 14.80 -1.49 -22.42
N PRO A 3 14.02 -2.55 -22.14
CA PRO A 3 12.57 -2.44 -22.04
C PRO A 3 12.18 -1.52 -20.87
N PHE A 4 11.33 -0.52 -21.14
CA PHE A 4 10.80 0.41 -20.13
C PHE A 4 9.62 -0.22 -19.41
N VAL A 5 9.88 -1.00 -18.36
CA VAL A 5 8.80 -1.57 -17.53
C VAL A 5 8.25 -0.48 -16.62
N ARG A 6 7.02 -0.04 -16.89
CA ARG A 6 6.34 1.01 -16.10
C ARG A 6 5.40 0.46 -15.03
N SER A 7 4.97 -0.79 -15.19
CA SER A 7 4.00 -1.44 -14.33
C SER A 7 4.36 -2.90 -14.12
N ILE A 8 4.26 -3.34 -12.86
CA ILE A 8 4.35 -4.74 -12.46
C ILE A 8 3.05 -5.09 -11.73
N VAL A 9 2.50 -6.24 -12.07
CA VAL A 9 1.35 -6.83 -11.39
C VAL A 9 1.76 -8.19 -10.86
N ILE A 10 1.63 -8.38 -9.54
CA ILE A 10 1.84 -9.65 -8.87
C ILE A 10 0.46 -10.23 -8.61
N GLU A 11 0.15 -11.39 -9.19
CA GLU A 11 -1.15 -12.03 -9.05
C GLU A 11 -0.96 -13.48 -8.57
N SER A 12 -1.63 -13.85 -7.49
CA SER A 12 -1.76 -15.24 -7.08
C SER A 12 -3.13 -15.76 -7.46
N LYS A 13 -3.18 -16.91 -8.13
CA LYS A 13 -4.44 -17.60 -8.46
C LYS A 13 -4.52 -18.87 -7.63
N PRO A 14 -5.18 -18.86 -6.47
CA PRO A 14 -5.36 -20.08 -5.69
C PRO A 14 -6.16 -21.10 -6.51
N THR A 15 -5.51 -22.16 -6.98
CA THR A 15 -6.18 -23.27 -7.66
C THR A 15 -6.93 -24.13 -6.66
N ARG A 16 -8.27 -24.15 -6.76
CA ARG A 16 -9.18 -25.16 -6.16
C ARG A 16 -9.12 -25.30 -4.63
N GLY A 17 -9.08 -24.20 -3.88
CA GLY A 17 -9.27 -24.22 -2.42
C GLY A 17 -8.16 -24.92 -1.63
N ILE A 18 -7.10 -25.39 -2.30
CA ILE A 18 -5.86 -25.81 -1.67
C ILE A 18 -4.94 -24.59 -1.74
N TRP A 19 -4.79 -23.98 -0.57
CA TRP A 19 -3.94 -22.81 -0.34
C TRP A 19 -2.48 -23.24 -0.31
N ASP A 20 -1.90 -23.43 -1.49
CA ASP A 20 -0.47 -23.65 -1.58
C ASP A 20 0.26 -22.29 -1.56
N PHE A 21 0.21 -21.62 -0.40
CA PHE A 21 1.03 -20.42 -0.13
C PHE A 21 2.52 -20.77 -0.01
N THR A 22 2.93 -22.01 -0.29
CA THR A 22 4.35 -22.42 -0.30
C THR A 22 5.17 -21.72 -1.39
N ALA A 23 4.55 -20.99 -2.32
CA ALA A 23 5.24 -20.09 -3.25
C ALA A 23 5.68 -18.76 -2.60
N GLY A 24 6.32 -18.82 -1.42
CA GLY A 24 6.82 -17.69 -0.64
C GLY A 24 7.92 -16.84 -1.33
N ASP A 25 8.28 -17.15 -2.58
CA ASP A 25 9.42 -16.57 -3.29
C ASP A 25 9.06 -15.70 -4.50
N CYS A 26 7.78 -15.42 -4.78
CA CYS A 26 7.46 -14.57 -5.93
C CYS A 26 7.97 -13.13 -5.74
N PHE A 27 7.96 -12.60 -4.52
CA PHE A 27 8.52 -11.27 -4.23
C PHE A 27 10.03 -11.22 -4.45
N LEU A 28 10.77 -12.27 -4.08
CA LEU A 28 12.20 -12.39 -4.36
C LEU A 28 12.47 -12.40 -5.87
N ALA A 29 11.71 -13.20 -6.64
CA ALA A 29 11.85 -13.24 -8.09
C ALA A 29 11.51 -11.89 -8.76
N VAL A 30 10.49 -11.19 -8.28
CA VAL A 30 10.11 -9.86 -8.77
C VAL A 30 11.17 -8.81 -8.40
N HIS A 31 11.72 -8.88 -7.19
CA HIS A 31 12.82 -8.02 -6.76
C HIS A 31 14.06 -8.24 -7.65
N ASP A 32 14.45 -9.49 -7.89
CA ASP A 32 15.53 -9.84 -8.81
C ASP A 32 15.27 -9.32 -10.24
N LEU A 33 14.02 -9.40 -10.71
CA LEU A 33 13.63 -8.87 -12.01
C LEU A 33 13.80 -7.35 -12.07
N ILE A 34 13.37 -6.62 -11.03
CA ILE A 34 13.49 -5.15 -10.92
C ILE A 34 14.96 -4.74 -10.98
N ILE A 35 15.83 -5.41 -10.21
CA ILE A 35 17.26 -5.10 -10.18
C ILE A 35 17.90 -5.40 -11.53
N ARG A 36 17.74 -6.63 -12.05
CA ARG A 36 18.41 -7.07 -13.28
C ARG A 36 17.95 -6.30 -14.51
N SER A 37 16.68 -5.88 -14.53
CA SER A 37 16.10 -5.12 -15.64
C SER A 37 16.22 -3.61 -15.45
N GLN A 38 16.81 -3.15 -14.34
CA GLN A 38 16.97 -1.74 -14.00
C GLN A 38 15.65 -0.96 -13.99
N CYS A 39 14.59 -1.60 -13.48
CA CYS A 39 13.25 -1.03 -13.48
C CYS A 39 13.08 0.12 -12.47
N HIS A 40 13.98 0.25 -11.49
CA HIS A 40 13.92 1.28 -10.43
C HIS A 40 13.72 2.72 -10.95
N ALA A 41 14.25 3.03 -12.14
CA ALA A 41 14.16 4.35 -12.76
C ALA A 41 12.92 4.56 -13.64
N THR A 42 12.09 3.54 -13.85
CA THR A 42 10.98 3.58 -14.83
C THR A 42 9.67 3.05 -14.30
N LEU A 43 9.73 2.18 -13.29
CA LEU A 43 8.56 1.59 -12.67
C LEU A 43 7.84 2.62 -11.81
N THR A 44 6.60 2.88 -12.18
CA THR A 44 5.73 3.89 -11.56
C THR A 44 4.47 3.26 -10.96
N HIS A 45 4.18 1.99 -11.27
CA HIS A 45 2.97 1.30 -10.84
C HIS A 45 3.30 -0.10 -10.34
N LEU A 46 2.85 -0.45 -9.13
CA LEU A 46 2.93 -1.78 -8.55
C LEU A 46 1.56 -2.17 -8.01
N ALA A 47 1.03 -3.30 -8.45
CA ALA A 47 -0.21 -3.84 -7.92
C ALA A 47 -0.05 -5.29 -7.51
N VAL A 48 -0.61 -5.65 -6.37
CA VAL A 48 -0.57 -7.00 -5.80
C VAL A 48 -1.99 -7.50 -5.63
N TYR A 49 -2.31 -8.62 -6.26
CA TYR A 49 -3.63 -9.26 -6.30
C TYR A 49 -3.57 -10.63 -5.65
N ASP A 50 -4.39 -10.83 -4.62
CA ASP A 50 -4.61 -12.13 -3.96
C ASP A 50 -3.36 -12.85 -3.45
N ALA A 51 -2.24 -12.13 -3.33
CA ALA A 51 -0.99 -12.66 -2.82
C ALA A 51 -0.87 -12.40 -1.31
N LEU A 52 -0.40 -13.41 -0.58
CA LEU A 52 -0.08 -13.26 0.84
C LEU A 52 1.12 -12.33 0.99
N LEU A 53 0.93 -11.20 1.67
CA LEU A 53 2.00 -10.25 1.89
C LEU A 53 2.98 -10.79 2.94
N GLY A 54 4.27 -10.59 2.67
CA GLY A 54 5.35 -10.90 3.59
C GLY A 54 6.44 -9.84 3.49
N ILE A 55 7.50 -9.99 4.28
CA ILE A 55 8.56 -8.99 4.41
C ILE A 55 9.23 -8.65 3.07
N GLY A 56 9.29 -9.59 2.11
CA GLY A 56 9.88 -9.33 0.79
C GLY A 56 9.22 -8.20 -0.03
N ILE A 57 8.01 -7.75 0.33
CA ILE A 57 7.42 -6.55 -0.29
C ILE A 57 8.24 -5.29 0.02
N PHE A 58 8.89 -5.22 1.18
CA PHE A 58 9.71 -4.07 1.56
C PHE A 58 10.95 -3.93 0.67
N ASP A 59 11.58 -5.06 0.33
CA ASP A 59 12.74 -5.08 -0.59
C ASP A 59 12.34 -4.51 -1.96
N ILE A 60 11.15 -4.86 -2.46
CA ILE A 60 10.62 -4.28 -3.69
C ILE A 60 10.36 -2.79 -3.52
N LEU A 61 9.66 -2.36 -2.47
CA LEU A 61 9.28 -0.96 -2.30
C LEU A 61 10.50 -0.04 -2.12
N SER A 62 11.58 -0.52 -1.48
CA SER A 62 12.81 0.26 -1.30
C SER A 62 13.54 0.55 -2.61
N GLU A 63 13.40 -0.31 -3.61
CA GLU A 63 14.03 -0.16 -4.92
C GLU A 63 13.25 0.78 -5.86
N LEU A 64 12.11 1.32 -5.44
CA LEU A 64 11.16 2.01 -6.34
C LEU A 64 10.92 3.48 -5.96
N PRO A 65 11.92 4.37 -6.00
CA PRO A 65 11.77 5.76 -5.59
C PRO A 65 10.76 6.54 -6.44
N LEU A 66 10.52 6.11 -7.68
CA LEU A 66 9.56 6.73 -8.61
C LEU A 66 8.17 6.08 -8.61
N LEU A 67 7.91 5.16 -7.67
CA LEU A 67 6.59 4.53 -7.56
C LEU A 67 5.52 5.61 -7.27
N MET A 68 4.55 5.70 -8.17
CA MET A 68 3.44 6.66 -8.09
C MET A 68 2.13 5.99 -7.67
N ASP A 69 1.92 4.73 -8.05
CA ASP A 69 0.72 3.94 -7.74
C ASP A 69 1.09 2.61 -7.09
N LEU A 70 0.60 2.42 -5.86
CA LEU A 70 0.72 1.18 -5.09
C LEU A 70 -0.68 0.69 -4.71
N ALA A 71 -1.02 -0.51 -5.17
CA ALA A 71 -2.33 -1.09 -4.93
C ALA A 71 -2.26 -2.54 -4.41
N PHE A 72 -3.05 -2.83 -3.39
CA PHE A 72 -3.27 -4.16 -2.85
C PHE A 72 -4.74 -4.54 -3.03
N HIS A 73 -4.99 -5.65 -3.71
CA HIS A 73 -6.31 -6.13 -4.03
C HIS A 73 -6.47 -7.55 -3.49
N PHE A 74 -7.51 -7.75 -2.70
CA PHE A 74 -7.81 -9.05 -2.14
C PHE A 74 -9.27 -9.41 -2.43
N THR A 75 -9.48 -10.62 -2.95
CA THR A 75 -10.79 -11.24 -3.06
C THR A 75 -11.34 -11.66 -1.70
N ARG A 76 -10.49 -11.69 -0.67
CA ARG A 76 -10.84 -11.98 0.72
C ARG A 76 -9.84 -11.33 1.66
N TRP A 77 -10.25 -10.98 2.87
CA TRP A 77 -9.32 -10.37 3.82
C TRP A 77 -8.52 -11.43 4.58
N TYR A 78 -7.19 -11.25 4.59
CA TYR A 78 -6.24 -12.06 5.35
C TYR A 78 -5.70 -11.25 6.52
N GLU A 79 -5.94 -11.70 7.75
CA GLU A 79 -5.49 -10.99 8.96
C GLU A 79 -3.96 -10.85 9.01
N SER A 80 -3.23 -11.83 8.48
CA SER A 80 -1.77 -11.78 8.33
C SER A 80 -1.28 -10.65 7.42
N CYS A 81 -2.11 -10.17 6.49
CA CYS A 81 -1.77 -9.00 5.67
C CYS A 81 -1.97 -7.67 6.44
N ASP A 82 -2.75 -7.64 7.53
CA ASP A 82 -3.02 -6.41 8.28
C ASP A 82 -1.74 -5.80 8.84
N SER A 83 -0.92 -6.63 9.50
CA SER A 83 0.36 -6.20 10.07
C SER A 83 1.34 -5.72 9.02
N ILE A 84 1.44 -6.42 7.88
CA ILE A 84 2.35 -6.02 6.80
C ILE A 84 1.90 -4.71 6.14
N ILE A 85 0.59 -4.52 5.91
CA ILE A 85 0.06 -3.26 5.38
C ILE A 85 0.24 -2.12 6.39
N HIS A 86 0.05 -2.40 7.68
CA HIS A 86 0.33 -1.44 8.75
C HIS A 86 1.79 -1.01 8.73
N ASP A 87 2.74 -1.94 8.66
CA ASP A 87 4.17 -1.65 8.58
C ASP A 87 4.53 -0.86 7.31
N ILE A 88 3.91 -1.18 6.16
CA ILE A 88 4.05 -0.39 4.93
C ILE A 88 3.57 1.05 5.16
N ILE A 89 2.41 1.24 5.79
CA ILE A 89 1.86 2.57 6.08
C ILE A 89 2.80 3.35 7.01
N VAL A 90 3.34 2.71 8.04
CA VAL A 90 4.31 3.33 8.94
C VAL A 90 5.56 3.75 8.17
N ALA A 91 6.12 2.88 7.33
CA ALA A 91 7.28 3.20 6.51
C ALA A 91 7.00 4.35 5.52
N LEU A 92 5.83 4.35 4.87
CA LEU A 92 5.39 5.40 3.95
C LEU A 92 5.11 6.74 4.66
N SER A 93 4.82 6.72 5.97
CA SER A 93 4.65 7.92 6.81
C SER A 93 5.97 8.48 7.31
N SER A 94 7.00 7.64 7.39
CA SER A 94 8.29 8.05 7.93
C SER A 94 8.99 9.03 6.98
N VAL A 95 9.16 10.26 7.46
CA VAL A 95 10.09 11.22 6.87
C VAL A 95 11.43 10.94 7.53
N ILE A 96 12.34 10.26 6.82
CA ILE A 96 13.71 10.10 7.34
C ILE A 96 14.36 11.48 7.25
N LYS A 97 14.51 12.14 8.40
CA LYS A 97 15.37 13.32 8.52
C LYS A 97 16.80 12.86 8.22
N GLY A 98 17.21 13.02 6.97
CA GLY A 98 18.61 12.82 6.59
C GLY A 98 19.49 13.81 7.33
N ASP A 99 20.64 13.35 7.80
CA ASP A 99 21.72 14.23 8.23
C ASP A 99 22.01 15.22 7.09
N ALA A 100 22.31 16.47 7.44
CA ALA A 100 22.24 17.69 6.63
C ALA A 100 22.97 17.72 5.25
N SER A 101 23.53 16.61 4.78
CA SER A 101 24.14 16.42 3.46
C SER A 101 23.37 15.48 2.52
N SER A 102 22.44 14.67 3.02
CA SER A 102 21.59 13.77 2.22
C SER A 102 20.14 14.13 2.49
N GLY A 103 19.39 14.49 1.44
CA GLY A 103 18.01 14.97 1.58
C GLY A 103 17.08 14.00 2.33
N LEU A 104 15.85 14.45 2.57
CA LEU A 104 14.79 13.62 3.16
C LEU A 104 14.59 12.34 2.33
N CYS A 105 14.90 11.17 2.90
CA CYS A 105 14.59 9.89 2.28
C CYS A 105 13.21 9.45 2.77
N CYS A 106 12.21 9.45 1.92
CA CYS A 106 10.91 8.82 2.21
C CYS A 106 10.82 7.53 1.42
N LEU A 107 10.16 6.50 1.95
CA LEU A 107 9.81 5.34 1.12
C LEU A 107 8.83 5.82 0.02
N ASN A 108 9.16 5.55 -1.25
CA ASN A 108 8.39 5.97 -2.42
C ASN A 108 7.95 7.45 -2.37
N PRO A 109 8.89 8.42 -2.46
CA PRO A 109 8.57 9.84 -2.33
C PRO A 109 7.61 10.35 -3.40
N ALA A 110 7.56 9.69 -4.57
CA ALA A 110 6.66 10.02 -5.67
C ALA A 110 5.25 9.42 -5.55
N LEU A 111 4.92 8.70 -4.47
CA LEU A 111 3.64 8.01 -4.35
C LEU A 111 2.48 9.02 -4.26
N THR A 112 1.57 8.94 -5.22
CA THR A 112 0.36 9.77 -5.31
C THR A 112 -0.90 8.95 -5.17
N ARG A 113 -0.84 7.62 -5.37
CA ARG A 113 -1.97 6.70 -5.28
C ARG A 113 -1.60 5.52 -4.38
N PHE A 114 -2.40 5.33 -3.34
CA PHE A 114 -2.31 4.16 -2.45
C PHE A 114 -3.71 3.54 -2.33
N ALA A 115 -3.82 2.24 -2.61
CA ALA A 115 -5.08 1.54 -2.54
C ALA A 115 -4.96 0.20 -1.79
N VAL A 116 -5.92 -0.07 -0.91
CA VAL A 116 -6.15 -1.39 -0.31
C VAL A 116 -7.62 -1.72 -0.50
N ILE A 117 -7.92 -2.72 -1.32
CA ILE A 117 -9.29 -3.09 -1.69
C ILE A 117 -9.49 -4.56 -1.34
N THR A 118 -10.52 -4.84 -0.54
CA THR A 118 -10.99 -6.19 -0.27
C THR A 118 -12.46 -6.34 -0.65
N SER A 119 -12.80 -7.40 -1.38
CA SER A 119 -14.14 -7.60 -1.95
C SER A 119 -14.93 -8.76 -1.37
N GLY A 120 -14.30 -9.72 -0.70
CA GLY A 120 -14.97 -10.89 -0.13
C GLY A 120 -14.77 -11.04 1.38
N PRO A 121 -15.46 -12.03 1.97
CA PRO A 121 -15.49 -12.21 3.41
C PRO A 121 -14.12 -12.56 3.97
N PRO A 122 -13.88 -12.28 5.26
CA PRO A 122 -12.69 -12.73 5.96
C PRO A 122 -12.65 -14.26 6.01
N ASP A 123 -11.44 -14.84 6.01
CA ASP A 123 -11.26 -16.30 6.00
C ASP A 123 -11.97 -17.03 7.15
N ASN A 124 -12.11 -16.36 8.30
CA ASN A 124 -12.69 -16.94 9.52
C ASN A 124 -14.16 -16.51 9.78
N GLY A 125 -14.82 -15.88 8.80
CA GLY A 125 -16.22 -15.43 8.92
C GLY A 125 -16.44 -14.12 9.68
N GLN A 126 -15.47 -13.68 10.48
CA GLN A 126 -15.35 -12.33 11.01
C GLN A 126 -13.90 -11.87 10.87
N GLY A 127 -13.68 -10.59 10.57
CA GLY A 127 -12.34 -10.05 10.40
C GLY A 127 -12.34 -8.55 10.59
N SER A 128 -11.20 -8.04 11.02
CA SER A 128 -11.00 -6.61 11.24
C SER A 128 -9.87 -6.10 10.37
N ILE A 129 -10.01 -4.87 9.88
CA ILE A 129 -8.95 -4.14 9.19
C ILE A 129 -8.37 -3.13 10.19
N GLY A 130 -7.34 -3.57 10.91
CA GLY A 130 -6.70 -2.84 12.00
C GLY A 130 -5.73 -1.75 11.53
N PHE A 131 -5.15 -1.88 10.33
CA PHE A 131 -4.20 -0.89 9.82
C PHE A 131 -4.82 0.50 9.60
N VAL A 132 -6.16 0.61 9.49
CA VAL A 132 -6.90 1.87 9.39
C VAL A 132 -6.94 2.54 10.77
N CYS A 133 -5.81 3.12 11.14
CA CYS A 133 -5.55 3.71 12.44
C CYS A 133 -4.90 5.09 12.32
N SER A 134 -4.39 5.62 13.45
CA SER A 134 -3.66 6.89 13.50
C SER A 134 -2.44 6.96 12.56
N HIS A 135 -1.79 5.83 12.29
CA HIS A 135 -0.65 5.75 11.36
C HIS A 135 -1.06 5.99 9.91
N LEU A 136 -2.25 5.51 9.49
CA LEU A 136 -2.79 5.82 8.16
C LEU A 136 -3.02 7.32 8.02
N ALA A 137 -3.61 7.97 9.02
CA ALA A 137 -3.79 9.43 9.01
C ALA A 137 -2.44 10.16 8.95
N SER A 138 -1.44 9.72 9.73
CA SER A 138 -0.09 10.31 9.67
C SER A 138 0.59 10.14 8.31
N MET A 139 0.42 8.98 7.67
CA MET A 139 0.92 8.75 6.30
C MET A 139 0.28 9.70 5.30
N VAL A 140 -1.05 9.89 5.40
CA VAL A 140 -1.80 10.81 4.53
C VAL A 140 -1.32 12.24 4.73
N GLU A 141 -1.25 12.74 5.96
CA GLU A 141 -0.79 14.09 6.28
C GLU A 141 0.63 14.35 5.78
N ALA A 142 1.58 13.45 6.08
CA ALA A 142 2.96 13.58 5.64
C ALA A 142 3.09 13.69 4.11
N ARG A 143 2.15 13.08 3.37
CA ARG A 143 2.12 13.14 1.91
C ARG A 143 1.33 14.32 1.37
N CYS A 144 0.32 14.81 2.09
CA CYS A 144 -0.37 16.06 1.73
C CYS A 144 0.60 17.25 1.72
N ASP A 145 1.51 17.29 2.70
CA ASP A 145 2.50 18.37 2.84
C ASP A 145 3.78 18.16 2.02
N SER A 146 3.88 17.05 1.26
CA SER A 146 5.10 16.71 0.53
C SER A 146 5.35 17.66 -0.65
N PRO A 147 6.59 18.18 -0.82
CA PRO A 147 6.93 19.05 -1.94
C PRO A 147 6.78 18.34 -3.30
N PHE A 148 6.88 17.01 -3.32
CA PHE A 148 6.66 16.18 -4.52
C PHE A 148 5.19 16.15 -4.97
N ASN A 149 4.26 16.45 -4.06
CA ASN A 149 2.82 16.44 -4.33
C ASN A 149 2.24 17.82 -4.65
N SER A 150 3.08 18.87 -4.74
CA SER A 150 2.65 20.23 -5.10
C SER A 150 1.89 20.32 -6.43
N LEU A 151 2.06 19.34 -7.33
CA LEU A 151 1.39 19.27 -8.64
C LEU A 151 0.38 18.12 -8.76
N SER A 152 0.32 17.19 -7.79
CA SER A 152 -0.48 15.98 -7.90
C SER A 152 -1.27 15.70 -6.63
N ARG A 153 -2.58 15.48 -6.78
CA ARG A 153 -3.46 15.21 -5.65
C ARG A 153 -3.26 13.78 -5.16
N LEU A 154 -2.84 13.63 -3.91
CA LEU A 154 -2.85 12.34 -3.21
C LEU A 154 -4.25 11.70 -3.29
N SER A 155 -4.27 10.41 -3.64
CA SER A 155 -5.46 9.56 -3.67
C SER A 155 -5.20 8.33 -2.80
N VAL A 156 -5.96 8.18 -1.73
CA VAL A 156 -5.85 7.08 -0.78
C VAL A 156 -7.20 6.39 -0.70
N THR A 157 -7.25 5.10 -1.02
CA THR A 157 -8.49 4.32 -1.01
C THR A 157 -8.32 3.07 -0.16
N VAL A 158 -9.12 2.96 0.90
CA VAL A 158 -9.30 1.72 1.65
C VAL A 158 -10.76 1.31 1.50
N GLN A 159 -11.01 0.17 0.89
CA GLN A 159 -12.37 -0.28 0.60
C GLN A 159 -12.54 -1.73 1.04
N ALA A 160 -13.52 -1.95 1.91
CA ALA A 160 -14.00 -3.28 2.29
C ALA A 160 -15.44 -3.45 1.83
N SER A 161 -15.65 -4.33 0.84
CA SER A 161 -16.97 -4.56 0.23
C SER A 161 -17.70 -5.78 0.78
N SER A 162 -17.18 -6.41 1.84
CA SER A 162 -17.82 -7.57 2.45
C SER A 162 -18.51 -7.21 3.77
N PRO A 163 -19.73 -7.72 4.02
CA PRO A 163 -20.30 -7.75 5.36
C PRO A 163 -19.35 -8.49 6.32
N GLY A 164 -19.27 -8.01 7.57
CA GLY A 164 -18.45 -8.64 8.61
C GLY A 164 -16.98 -8.21 8.67
N LEU A 165 -16.59 -7.21 7.85
CA LEU A 165 -15.33 -6.50 8.01
C LEU A 165 -15.57 -5.14 8.67
N ASP A 166 -14.89 -4.90 9.78
CA ASP A 166 -14.92 -3.62 10.50
C ASP A 166 -13.56 -2.91 10.51
N PHE A 167 -13.57 -1.65 10.97
CA PHE A 167 -12.37 -0.83 11.14
C PHE A 167 -12.24 -0.43 12.62
N PRO A 168 -11.82 -1.34 13.51
CA PRO A 168 -11.88 -1.12 14.96
C PRO A 168 -10.98 0.04 15.42
N CYS A 169 -9.97 0.40 14.62
CA CYS A 169 -9.01 1.45 14.94
C CYS A 169 -9.38 2.83 14.38
N MET A 170 -10.52 2.95 13.69
CA MET A 170 -10.97 4.19 13.07
C MET A 170 -11.72 5.09 14.08
N SER A 171 -10.96 5.74 14.96
CA SER A 171 -11.51 6.68 15.93
C SER A 171 -11.91 8.03 15.31
N ASP A 172 -12.73 8.82 16.02
CA ASP A 172 -13.13 10.18 15.59
C ASP A 172 -11.93 11.07 15.25
N GLY A 173 -10.82 10.92 16.00
CA GLY A 173 -9.59 11.66 15.72
C GLY A 173 -8.95 11.26 14.38
N VAL A 174 -8.98 9.98 14.01
CA VAL A 174 -8.51 9.51 12.69
C VAL A 174 -9.42 10.06 11.59
N ILE A 175 -10.74 9.99 11.79
CA ILE A 175 -11.73 10.49 10.84
C ILE A 175 -11.54 12.00 10.59
N ALA A 176 -11.39 12.79 11.65
CA ALA A 176 -11.19 14.23 11.56
C ALA A 176 -9.94 14.60 10.77
N ARG A 177 -8.81 13.92 11.04
CA ARG A 177 -7.53 14.13 10.32
C ARG A 177 -7.66 13.81 8.82
N LEU A 178 -8.26 12.66 8.48
CA LEU A 178 -8.49 12.30 7.07
C LEU A 178 -9.46 13.25 6.36
N ALA A 179 -10.47 13.77 7.07
CA ALA A 179 -11.41 14.75 6.54
C ALA A 179 -10.74 16.11 6.29
N ASP A 180 -9.85 16.54 7.19
CA ASP A 180 -9.05 17.77 7.01
C ASP A 180 -8.20 17.69 5.75
N CYS A 181 -7.44 16.60 5.57
CA CYS A 181 -6.68 16.36 4.33
C CYS A 181 -7.59 16.35 3.09
N ARG A 182 -8.80 15.78 3.18
CA ARG A 182 -9.77 15.79 2.06
C ARG A 182 -10.22 17.21 1.70
N SER A 183 -10.31 18.11 2.69
CA SER A 183 -10.71 19.51 2.48
C SER A 183 -9.73 20.29 1.59
N PHE A 184 -8.45 19.89 1.58
CA PHE A 184 -7.42 20.44 0.67
C PHE A 184 -7.49 19.86 -0.76
N GLY A 185 -8.50 19.06 -1.08
CA GLY A 185 -8.76 18.54 -2.43
C GLY A 185 -8.14 17.16 -2.72
N HIS A 186 -7.61 16.48 -1.70
CA HIS A 186 -7.11 15.10 -1.82
C HIS A 186 -8.25 14.08 -1.90
N ASN A 187 -8.08 13.01 -2.67
CA ASN A 187 -9.09 11.96 -2.82
C ASN A 187 -8.87 10.84 -1.80
N ILE A 188 -9.31 11.07 -0.56
CA ILE A 188 -9.17 10.11 0.53
C ILE A 188 -10.51 9.41 0.75
N ARG A 189 -10.56 8.10 0.63
CA ARG A 189 -11.77 7.28 0.82
C ARG A 189 -11.44 6.09 1.71
N VAL A 190 -12.16 5.96 2.81
CA VAL A 190 -12.15 4.79 3.68
C VAL A 190 -13.61 4.37 3.80
N ALA A 191 -13.94 3.19 3.29
CA ALA A 191 -15.32 2.71 3.23
C ALA A 191 -15.40 1.23 3.60
N GLY A 192 -16.35 0.91 4.46
CA GLY A 192 -16.80 -0.45 4.76
C GLY A 192 -18.30 -0.53 4.52
N ILE A 193 -18.80 -1.72 4.23
CA ILE A 193 -20.24 -1.97 4.29
C ILE A 193 -20.61 -2.11 5.77
N GLY A 194 -21.16 -1.04 6.34
CA GLY A 194 -21.80 -1.05 7.65
C GLY A 194 -23.20 -1.65 7.58
#